data_AF-R1E4W9-F1
#
_entry.id   AF-R1E4W9-F1
#
_cell.length_a   1.000
_cell.length_b   1.000
_cell.length_c   1.000
_cell.angle_alpha   90.00
_cell.angle_beta   90.00
_cell.angle_gamma   90.00
#
_symmetry.space_group_name_H-M   'P 1'
#
loop_
_entity.id
_entity.type
_entity.pdbx_description
1 polymer ?
#
loop_
_entity_poly.entity_id
_entity_poly.type
_entity_poly.pdbx_seq_one_letter_code
_entity_poly.pdbx_strand_id
1 'polypeptide(L)'
;MDFISQLLLKIYQVIGEPILLYISNIQDYTTYFIIFIIFATIGYIIAKATIFILRIIFNYTKLNEIQKKNPELFYGINISNLTLSLVKYYIILYFLILGIVVDFPSYYYLFYILNLVYTAIIILLVGIIIGDIIAYLFNIKNNVAKIVKGTILYLFLIIALSYLGLNSTVLVQALYYLLLSAAISFGIMIGVIIALEYKDEIIKIIK
;
A
#
# COMPACT_ATOMS: atom_id res chain seq x y z
N MET A 1 -20.92 -59.76 -0.91
CA MET A 1 -20.30 -59.02 -2.03
C MET A 1 -18.86 -59.47 -2.11
N ASP A 2 -18.40 -59.86 -3.30
CA ASP A 2 -17.04 -60.35 -3.51
C ASP A 2 -16.02 -59.20 -3.51
N PHE A 3 -14.76 -59.48 -3.16
CA PHE A 3 -13.69 -58.48 -3.02
C PHE A 3 -13.53 -57.62 -4.29
N ILE A 4 -13.68 -58.25 -5.46
CA ILE A 4 -13.62 -57.59 -6.76
C ILE A 4 -14.75 -56.55 -6.92
N SER A 5 -15.96 -56.86 -6.46
CA SER A 5 -17.09 -55.95 -6.52
C SER A 5 -16.90 -54.72 -5.61
N GLN A 6 -16.32 -54.91 -4.42
CA GLN A 6 -16.01 -53.81 -3.50
C GLN A 6 -14.87 -52.92 -4.03
N LEU A 7 -13.86 -53.52 -4.67
CA LEU A 7 -12.77 -52.79 -5.30
C LEU A 7 -13.27 -51.91 -6.45
N LEU A 8 -14.09 -52.48 -7.34
CA LEU A 8 -14.66 -51.76 -8.49
C LEU A 8 -15.58 -50.60 -8.04
N LEU A 9 -16.40 -50.83 -7.01
CA LEU A 9 -17.28 -49.79 -6.47
C LEU A 9 -16.47 -48.64 -5.84
N LYS A 10 -15.37 -48.96 -5.15
CA LYS A 10 -14.46 -47.96 -4.58
C LYS A 10 -13.70 -47.18 -5.64
N ILE A 11 -13.26 -47.84 -6.72
CA ILE A 11 -12.65 -47.17 -7.88
C ILE A 11 -13.66 -46.23 -8.55
N TYR A 12 -14.90 -46.68 -8.73
CA TYR A 12 -15.96 -45.85 -9.31
C TYR A 12 -16.26 -44.62 -8.43
N GLN A 13 -16.39 -44.77 -7.12
CA GLN A 13 -16.64 -43.64 -6.20
C GLN A 13 -15.48 -42.65 -6.12
N VAL A 14 -14.23 -43.13 -6.18
CA VAL A 14 -13.04 -42.26 -6.04
C VAL A 14 -12.64 -41.60 -7.36
N ILE A 15 -12.92 -42.25 -8.49
CA ILE A 15 -12.42 -41.82 -9.81
C ILE A 15 -13.56 -41.60 -10.80
N GLY A 16 -14.47 -42.56 -10.92
CA GLY A 16 -15.59 -42.51 -11.87
C GLY A 16 -16.59 -41.38 -11.60
N GLU A 17 -17.09 -41.28 -10.36
CA GLU A 17 -18.08 -40.28 -9.96
C GLU A 17 -17.55 -38.83 -10.12
N PRO A 18 -16.33 -38.48 -9.65
CA PRO A 18 -15.79 -37.13 -9.86
C PRO A 18 -15.61 -36.77 -11.33
N ILE A 19 -15.16 -37.73 -12.16
CA ILE A 19 -14.97 -37.52 -13.60
C ILE A 19 -16.32 -37.33 -14.30
N LEU A 20 -17.32 -38.15 -13.98
CA LEU A 20 -18.66 -38.02 -14.56
C LEU A 20 -19.33 -36.72 -14.14
N LEU A 21 -19.18 -36.29 -12.88
CA LEU A 21 -19.63 -34.98 -12.39
C LEU A 21 -18.92 -33.83 -13.11
N TYR A 22 -17.62 -33.95 -13.37
CA TYR A 22 -16.87 -32.94 -14.11
C TYR A 22 -17.33 -32.84 -15.57
N ILE A 23 -17.56 -33.98 -16.23
CA ILE A 23 -18.06 -34.04 -17.60
C ILE A 23 -19.50 -33.52 -17.69
N SER A 24 -20.37 -33.85 -16.73
CA SER A 24 -21.75 -33.37 -16.72
C SER A 24 -21.84 -31.85 -16.54
N ASN A 25 -20.87 -31.24 -15.85
CA ASN A 25 -20.83 -29.80 -15.56
C ASN A 25 -19.93 -29.01 -16.53
N ILE A 26 -19.45 -29.62 -17.63
CA ILE A 26 -18.52 -28.96 -18.56
C ILE A 26 -19.12 -27.72 -19.23
N GLN A 27 -20.44 -27.73 -19.46
CA GLN A 27 -21.18 -26.59 -19.99
C GLN A 27 -21.19 -25.41 -19.00
N ASP A 28 -21.31 -25.70 -17.71
CA ASP A 28 -21.27 -24.69 -16.65
C ASP A 28 -19.87 -24.08 -16.55
N TYR A 29 -18.81 -24.91 -16.53
CA TYR A 29 -17.43 -24.41 -16.50
C TYR A 29 -17.08 -23.56 -17.73
N THR A 30 -17.58 -23.94 -18.90
CA THR A 30 -17.39 -23.16 -20.13
C THR A 30 -18.10 -21.81 -20.01
N THR A 31 -19.31 -21.79 -19.46
CA THR A 31 -20.08 -20.56 -19.23
C THR A 31 -19.38 -19.64 -18.25
N TYR A 32 -18.87 -20.16 -17.13
CA TYR A 32 -18.09 -19.41 -16.15
C TYR A 32 -16.84 -18.77 -16.77
N PHE A 33 -16.11 -19.54 -17.59
CA PHE A 33 -14.93 -19.03 -18.27
C PHE A 33 -15.26 -17.89 -19.25
N ILE A 34 -16.37 -18.01 -19.99
CA ILE A 34 -16.84 -16.94 -20.89
C ILE A 34 -17.18 -15.68 -20.09
N ILE A 35 -17.94 -15.82 -18.99
CA ILE A 35 -18.31 -14.70 -18.11
C ILE A 35 -17.05 -14.01 -17.57
N PHE A 36 -16.08 -14.79 -17.08
CA PHE A 36 -14.80 -14.28 -16.60
C PHE A 36 -14.06 -13.46 -17.67
N ILE A 37 -13.98 -13.97 -18.92
CA ILE A 37 -13.36 -13.24 -20.03
C ILE A 37 -14.09 -11.93 -20.32
N ILE A 38 -15.42 -11.93 -20.28
CA ILE A 38 -16.23 -10.71 -20.50
C ILE A 38 -15.87 -9.66 -19.45
N PHE A 39 -15.87 -10.01 -18.17
CA PHE A 39 -15.50 -9.08 -17.10
C PHE A 39 -14.05 -8.58 -17.21
N ALA A 40 -13.11 -9.47 -17.51
CA ALA A 40 -11.70 -9.09 -17.71
C ALA A 40 -11.54 -8.11 -18.88
N THR A 41 -12.26 -8.33 -19.97
CA THR A 41 -12.25 -7.46 -21.16
C THR A 41 -12.85 -6.09 -20.85
N ILE A 42 -14.01 -6.04 -20.18
CA ILE A 42 -14.64 -4.80 -19.74
C ILE A 42 -13.70 -4.03 -18.80
N GLY A 43 -13.11 -4.71 -17.82
CA GLY A 43 -12.15 -4.11 -16.90
C GLY A 43 -10.95 -3.49 -17.59
N TYR A 44 -10.40 -4.17 -18.61
CA TYR A 44 -9.30 -3.63 -19.42
C TYR A 44 -9.70 -2.35 -20.19
N ILE A 45 -10.88 -2.36 -20.81
CA ILE A 45 -11.41 -1.20 -21.56
C ILE A 45 -11.61 -0.01 -20.62
N ILE A 46 -12.26 -0.23 -19.46
CA ILE A 46 -12.51 0.80 -18.46
C ILE A 46 -11.18 1.34 -17.92
N ALA A 47 -10.23 0.47 -17.56
CA ALA A 47 -8.92 0.90 -17.08
C ALA A 47 -8.21 1.79 -18.11
N LYS A 48 -8.25 1.43 -19.40
CA LYS A 48 -7.65 2.24 -20.46
C LYS A 48 -8.32 3.61 -20.60
N ALA A 49 -9.64 3.68 -20.52
CA ALA A 49 -10.40 4.93 -20.56
C ALA A 49 -10.10 5.82 -19.35
N THR A 50 -10.08 5.26 -18.14
CA THR A 50 -9.77 6.01 -16.92
C THR A 50 -8.33 6.54 -16.93
N ILE A 51 -7.35 5.77 -17.38
CA ILE A 51 -5.96 6.23 -17.54
C ILE A 51 -5.88 7.39 -18.52
N PHE A 52 -6.61 7.33 -19.62
CA PHE A 52 -6.64 8.41 -20.60
C PHE A 52 -7.15 9.71 -19.97
N ILE A 53 -8.25 9.65 -19.22
CA ILE A 53 -8.81 10.80 -18.51
C ILE A 53 -7.82 11.32 -17.47
N LEU A 54 -7.22 10.45 -16.65
CA LEU A 54 -6.25 10.84 -15.63
C LEU A 54 -5.00 11.49 -16.24
N ARG A 55 -4.51 11.01 -17.39
CA ARG A 55 -3.38 11.64 -18.10
C ARG A 55 -3.70 13.08 -18.49
N ILE A 56 -4.93 13.34 -18.96
CA ILE A 56 -5.38 14.70 -19.28
C ILE A 56 -5.32 15.56 -18.02
N ILE A 57 -5.90 15.10 -16.91
CA ILE A 57 -5.89 15.82 -15.62
C ILE A 57 -4.45 16.11 -15.16
N PHE A 58 -3.57 15.10 -15.19
CA PHE A 58 -2.18 15.29 -14.78
C PHE A 58 -1.42 16.28 -15.65
N ASN A 59 -1.69 16.30 -16.97
CA ASN A 59 -1.11 17.30 -17.86
C ASN A 59 -1.62 18.72 -17.53
N TYR A 60 -2.90 18.89 -17.19
CA TYR A 60 -3.43 20.19 -16.75
C TYR A 60 -2.79 20.69 -15.45
N THR A 61 -2.56 19.80 -14.48
CA THR A 61 -1.95 20.18 -13.19
C THR A 61 -0.46 20.49 -13.26
N LYS A 62 0.21 20.24 -14.40
CA LYS A 62 1.66 20.42 -14.59
C LYS A 62 2.53 19.71 -13.54
N LEU A 63 2.01 18.69 -12.86
CA LEU A 63 2.74 17.93 -11.83
C LEU A 63 4.08 17.38 -12.36
N ASN A 64 4.08 16.91 -13.61
CA ASN A 64 5.29 16.41 -14.28
C ASN A 64 6.33 17.51 -14.53
N GLU A 65 5.92 18.76 -14.77
CA GLU A 65 6.85 19.89 -14.94
C GLU A 65 7.46 20.31 -13.60
N ILE A 66 6.66 20.32 -12.53
CA ILE A 66 7.11 20.63 -11.17
C ILE A 66 8.16 19.62 -10.71
N GLN A 67 7.91 18.34 -10.97
CA GLN A 67 8.85 17.27 -10.63
C GLN A 67 10.13 17.30 -11.48
N LYS A 68 10.05 17.65 -12.77
CA LYS A 68 11.25 17.85 -13.60
C LYS A 68 12.15 18.96 -13.07
N LYS A 69 11.56 20.03 -12.52
CA LYS A 69 12.31 21.13 -11.90
C LYS A 69 12.92 20.76 -10.55
N ASN A 70 12.30 19.84 -9.82
CA ASN A 70 12.71 19.43 -8.49
C ASN A 70 12.74 17.89 -8.39
N PRO A 71 13.80 17.24 -8.90
CA PRO A 71 13.86 15.78 -8.99
C PRO A 71 13.90 15.10 -7.61
N GLU A 72 14.28 15.82 -6.56
CA GLU A 72 14.30 15.32 -5.18
C GLU A 72 12.91 15.28 -4.51
N LEU A 73 11.88 15.87 -5.14
CA LEU A 73 10.50 15.73 -4.66
C LEU A 73 10.01 14.30 -4.79
N PHE A 74 9.19 13.89 -3.84
CA PHE A 74 8.53 12.58 -3.78
C PHE A 74 9.53 11.42 -3.75
N TYR A 75 10.68 11.61 -3.10
CA TYR A 75 11.78 10.64 -3.08
C TYR A 75 12.29 10.25 -4.48
N GLY A 76 12.12 11.11 -5.49
CA GLY A 76 12.46 10.81 -6.88
C GLY A 76 11.45 9.89 -7.58
N ILE A 77 10.32 9.59 -6.95
CA ILE A 77 9.27 8.73 -7.51
C ILE A 77 8.35 9.56 -8.38
N ASN A 78 8.16 9.16 -9.63
CA ASN A 78 7.19 9.81 -10.53
C ASN A 78 5.74 9.53 -10.06
N ILE A 79 5.16 10.46 -9.30
CA ILE A 79 3.82 10.32 -8.70
C ILE A 79 2.73 10.19 -9.78
N SER A 80 2.88 10.88 -10.91
CA SER A 80 1.90 10.78 -11.99
C SER A 80 1.85 9.36 -12.55
N ASN A 81 3.01 8.81 -12.90
CA ASN A 81 3.10 7.43 -13.42
C ASN A 81 2.69 6.40 -12.37
N LEU A 82 3.07 6.61 -11.10
CA LEU A 82 2.69 5.73 -10.01
C LEU A 82 1.17 5.70 -9.82
N THR A 83 0.53 6.87 -9.72
CA THR A 83 -0.93 6.99 -9.56
C THR A 83 -1.67 6.39 -10.75
N LEU A 84 -1.22 6.66 -11.98
CA LEU A 84 -1.81 6.06 -13.19
C LEU A 84 -1.71 4.52 -13.16
N SER A 85 -0.57 3.98 -12.73
CA SER A 85 -0.35 2.54 -12.65
C SER A 85 -1.21 1.92 -11.54
N LEU A 86 -1.29 2.56 -10.38
CA LEU A 86 -2.11 2.09 -9.26
C LEU A 86 -3.60 2.03 -9.61
N VAL A 87 -4.13 3.10 -10.22
CA VAL A 87 -5.54 3.11 -10.66
C VAL A 87 -5.79 2.05 -11.73
N LYS A 88 -4.87 1.90 -12.70
CA LYS A 88 -4.96 0.85 -13.73
C LYS A 88 -5.10 -0.54 -13.10
N TYR A 89 -4.16 -0.90 -12.23
CA TYR A 89 -4.12 -2.24 -11.66
C TYR A 89 -5.28 -2.47 -10.68
N TYR A 90 -5.69 -1.45 -9.93
CA TYR A 90 -6.87 -1.53 -9.08
C TYR A 90 -8.12 -1.88 -9.89
N ILE A 91 -8.38 -1.17 -10.99
CA ILE A 91 -9.54 -1.44 -11.86
C ILE A 91 -9.44 -2.86 -12.45
N ILE A 92 -8.28 -3.23 -12.99
CA ILE A 92 -8.10 -4.56 -13.59
C ILE A 92 -8.36 -5.67 -12.55
N LEU A 93 -7.75 -5.57 -11.36
CA LEU A 93 -7.94 -6.54 -10.30
C LEU A 93 -9.39 -6.60 -9.82
N TYR A 94 -10.05 -5.45 -9.69
CA TYR A 94 -11.45 -5.38 -9.31
C TYR A 94 -12.34 -6.16 -10.28
N PHE A 95 -12.13 -5.99 -11.59
CA PHE A 95 -12.89 -6.71 -12.61
C PHE A 95 -12.53 -8.19 -12.73
N LEU A 96 -11.27 -8.56 -12.47
CA LEU A 96 -10.88 -9.97 -12.37
C LEU A 96 -11.57 -10.65 -11.19
N ILE A 97 -11.64 -9.99 -10.03
CA ILE A 97 -12.36 -10.49 -8.85
C ILE A 97 -13.86 -10.57 -9.15
N LEU A 98 -14.45 -9.56 -9.81
CA LEU A 98 -15.85 -9.63 -10.25
C LEU A 98 -16.12 -10.87 -11.10
N GLY A 99 -15.26 -11.15 -12.09
CA GLY A 99 -15.39 -12.34 -12.92
C GLY A 99 -15.33 -13.64 -12.12
N ILE A 100 -14.52 -13.71 -11.06
CA ILE A 100 -14.45 -14.89 -10.18
C ILE A 100 -15.68 -14.99 -9.27
N VAL A 101 -16.09 -13.88 -8.67
CA VAL A 101 -17.12 -13.86 -7.62
C VAL A 101 -18.53 -14.13 -8.17
N VAL A 102 -18.77 -13.80 -9.44
CA VAL A 102 -20.06 -14.08 -10.10
C VAL A 102 -20.36 -15.58 -10.08
N ASP A 103 -19.35 -16.41 -10.37
CA ASP A 103 -19.50 -17.87 -10.40
C ASP A 103 -19.12 -18.53 -9.07
N PHE A 104 -18.29 -17.86 -8.25
CA PHE A 104 -17.84 -18.34 -6.96
C PHE A 104 -18.02 -17.28 -5.86
N PRO A 105 -19.24 -17.11 -5.32
CA PRO A 105 -19.57 -16.05 -4.36
C PRO A 105 -18.76 -16.11 -3.06
N SER A 106 -18.23 -17.28 -2.70
CA SER A 106 -17.38 -17.47 -1.52
C SER A 106 -16.11 -16.62 -1.55
N TYR A 107 -15.66 -16.17 -2.73
CA TYR A 107 -14.49 -15.30 -2.88
C TYR A 107 -14.79 -13.80 -2.74
N TYR A 108 -15.99 -13.41 -2.31
CA TYR A 108 -16.35 -12.00 -2.11
C TYR A 108 -15.36 -11.24 -1.19
N TYR A 109 -14.75 -11.94 -0.22
CA TYR A 109 -13.73 -11.38 0.67
C TYR A 109 -12.49 -10.82 -0.07
N LEU A 110 -12.24 -11.23 -1.32
CA LEU A 110 -11.15 -10.69 -2.14
C LEU A 110 -11.33 -9.20 -2.42
N PHE A 111 -12.57 -8.70 -2.56
CA PHE A 111 -12.82 -7.26 -2.68
C PHE A 111 -12.40 -6.50 -1.43
N TYR A 112 -12.71 -7.07 -0.26
CA TYR A 112 -12.30 -6.48 1.01
C TYR A 112 -10.76 -6.42 1.12
N ILE A 113 -10.06 -7.50 0.78
CA ILE A 113 -8.58 -7.53 0.76
C ILE A 113 -8.03 -6.51 -0.24
N LEU A 114 -8.59 -6.44 -1.46
CA LEU A 114 -8.15 -5.47 -2.47
C LEU A 114 -8.29 -4.03 -1.96
N ASN A 115 -9.43 -3.70 -1.36
CA ASN A 115 -9.69 -2.37 -0.81
C ASN A 115 -8.76 -2.05 0.36
N LEU A 116 -8.49 -3.02 1.23
CA LEU A 116 -7.56 -2.86 2.35
C LEU A 116 -6.15 -2.52 1.85
N VAL A 117 -5.62 -3.33 0.93
CA VAL A 117 -4.28 -3.16 0.36
C VAL A 117 -4.19 -1.83 -0.40
N TYR A 118 -5.20 -1.50 -1.20
CA TYR A 118 -5.22 -0.26 -1.97
C TYR A 118 -5.25 0.98 -1.06
N THR A 119 -6.06 0.95 0.00
CA THR A 119 -6.12 2.03 0.99
C THR A 119 -4.79 2.18 1.73
N ALA A 120 -4.13 1.07 2.09
CA ALA A 120 -2.81 1.11 2.71
C ALA A 120 -1.75 1.77 1.80
N ILE A 121 -1.79 1.49 0.50
CA ILE A 121 -0.91 2.15 -0.49
C ILE A 121 -1.21 3.65 -0.57
N ILE A 122 -2.49 4.05 -0.56
CA ILE A 122 -2.87 5.47 -0.55
C ILE A 122 -2.35 6.17 0.71
N ILE A 123 -2.48 5.55 1.89
CA ILE A 123 -1.96 6.09 3.15
C ILE A 123 -0.45 6.36 3.01
N LEU A 124 0.31 5.40 2.49
CA LEU A 124 1.75 5.60 2.24
C LEU A 124 2.03 6.76 1.29
N LEU A 125 1.26 6.89 0.21
CA LEU A 125 1.42 7.99 -0.75
C LEU A 125 1.14 9.35 -0.14
N VAL A 126 0.10 9.45 0.67
CA VAL A 126 -0.22 10.67 1.42
C VAL A 126 0.94 11.01 2.36
N GLY A 127 1.55 10.03 3.03
CA GLY A 127 2.74 10.22 3.85
C GLY A 127 3.93 10.79 3.08
N ILE A 128 4.17 10.30 1.86
CA ILE A 128 5.22 10.85 0.97
C ILE A 128 4.95 12.33 0.67
N ILE A 129 3.72 12.66 0.25
CA ILE A 129 3.34 14.02 -0.14
C ILE A 129 3.44 14.98 1.05
N ILE A 130 2.92 14.58 2.23
CA ILE A 130 3.00 15.39 3.45
C ILE A 130 4.45 15.60 3.88
N GLY A 131 5.30 14.58 3.76
CA GLY A 131 6.74 14.68 4.02
C GLY A 131 7.41 15.78 3.19
N ASP A 132 7.10 15.84 1.90
CA ASP A 132 7.61 16.89 1.01
C ASP A 132 7.06 18.28 1.32
N ILE A 133 5.76 18.38 1.59
CA ILE A 133 5.12 19.65 1.97
C ILE A 133 5.77 20.22 3.22
N ILE A 134 5.98 19.41 4.26
CA ILE A 134 6.61 19.85 5.51
C ILE A 134 8.06 20.27 5.26
N ALA A 135 8.85 19.45 4.55
CA ALA A 135 10.24 19.79 4.25
C ALA A 135 10.36 21.13 3.48
N TYR A 136 9.44 21.38 2.54
CA TYR A 136 9.38 22.59 1.75
C TYR A 136 8.96 23.81 2.60
N LEU A 137 7.88 23.70 3.38
CA LEU A 137 7.34 24.81 4.18
C LEU A 137 8.34 25.33 5.23
N PHE A 138 9.13 24.44 5.83
CA PHE A 138 10.08 24.80 6.89
C PHE A 138 11.49 25.14 6.35
N ASN A 139 11.68 25.22 5.03
CA ASN A 139 12.95 25.51 4.36
C ASN A 139 14.15 24.76 4.98
N ILE A 140 13.94 23.48 5.25
CA ILE A 140 14.86 22.66 6.04
C ILE A 140 16.09 22.33 5.21
N LYS A 141 17.31 22.41 5.79
CA LYS A 141 18.54 21.93 5.13
C LYS A 141 18.36 20.49 4.63
N ASN A 142 18.85 20.19 3.43
CA ASN A 142 18.64 18.90 2.75
C ASN A 142 18.85 17.64 3.64
N ASN A 143 19.85 17.63 4.52
CA ASN A 143 20.08 16.49 5.41
C ASN A 143 18.99 16.31 6.47
N VAL A 144 18.52 17.41 7.07
CA VAL A 144 17.45 17.39 8.07
C VAL A 144 16.10 17.13 7.39
N ALA A 145 15.90 17.62 6.17
CA ALA A 145 14.71 17.35 5.37
C ALA A 145 14.53 15.85 5.09
N LYS A 146 15.63 15.13 4.77
CA LYS A 146 15.59 13.67 4.59
C LYS A 146 15.15 12.92 5.85
N ILE A 147 15.64 13.34 7.01
CA ILE A 147 15.26 12.75 8.30
C ILE A 147 13.78 12.99 8.57
N VAL A 148 13.31 14.24 8.41
CA VAL A 148 11.90 14.61 8.62
C VAL A 148 10.97 13.82 7.70
N LYS A 149 11.30 13.77 6.40
CA LYS A 149 10.58 12.98 5.40
C LYS A 149 10.51 11.50 5.82
N GLY A 150 11.65 10.91 6.20
CA GLY A 150 11.73 9.52 6.64
C GLY A 150 10.88 9.23 7.87
N THR A 151 10.91 10.10 8.89
CA THR A 151 10.10 9.97 10.09
C THR A 151 8.61 10.06 9.79
N ILE A 152 8.19 10.98 8.91
CA ILE A 152 6.80 11.09 8.46
C ILE A 152 6.39 9.84 7.70
N LEU A 153 7.19 9.37 6.75
CA LEU A 153 6.88 8.15 6.00
C LEU A 153 6.76 6.94 6.93
N TYR A 154 7.62 6.84 7.95
CA TYR A 154 7.57 5.79 8.96
C TYR A 154 6.28 5.83 9.80
N LEU A 155 5.80 7.02 10.18
CA LEU A 155 4.50 7.19 10.81
C LEU A 155 3.36 6.66 9.93
N PHE A 156 3.34 7.04 8.66
CA PHE A 156 2.32 6.58 7.71
C PHE A 156 2.44 5.08 7.42
N LEU A 157 3.64 4.50 7.48
CA LEU A 157 3.84 3.05 7.41
C LEU A 157 3.19 2.34 8.60
N ILE A 158 3.38 2.83 9.82
CA ILE A 158 2.72 2.28 11.02
C ILE A 158 1.20 2.33 10.86
N ILE A 159 0.66 3.46 10.40
CA ILE A 159 -0.79 3.63 10.18
C ILE A 159 -1.27 2.64 9.11
N ALA A 160 -0.57 2.50 7.99
CA ALA A 160 -0.91 1.58 6.92
C ALA A 160 -0.90 0.12 7.39
N LEU A 161 0.12 -0.29 8.14
CA LEU A 161 0.21 -1.65 8.70
C LEU A 161 -0.89 -1.92 9.73
N SER A 162 -1.17 -0.94 10.61
CA SER A 162 -2.27 -1.04 11.56
C SER A 162 -3.62 -1.16 10.87
N TYR A 163 -3.84 -0.43 9.77
CA TYR A 163 -5.05 -0.52 8.97
C TYR A 163 -5.20 -1.89 8.29
N LEU A 164 -4.09 -2.52 7.91
CA LEU A 164 -4.07 -3.91 7.41
C LEU A 164 -4.29 -4.96 8.52
N GLY A 165 -4.39 -4.56 9.79
CA GLY A 165 -4.48 -5.47 10.93
C GLY A 165 -3.16 -6.19 11.25
N LEU A 166 -2.03 -5.70 10.72
CA LEU A 166 -0.71 -6.25 11.00
C LEU A 166 -0.20 -5.70 12.33
N ASN A 167 0.45 -6.56 13.11
CA ASN A 167 1.04 -6.17 14.39
C ASN A 167 2.17 -5.15 14.16
N SER A 168 1.92 -3.89 14.48
CA SER A 168 2.86 -2.78 14.37
C SER A 168 3.46 -2.37 15.72
N THR A 169 3.22 -3.13 16.80
CA THR A 169 3.66 -2.78 18.17
C THR A 169 5.17 -2.54 18.25
N VAL A 170 5.97 -3.39 17.60
CA VAL A 170 7.44 -3.23 17.57
C VAL A 170 7.85 -1.93 16.88
N LEU A 171 7.18 -1.58 15.77
CA LEU A 171 7.46 -0.35 15.02
C LEU A 171 7.08 0.90 15.82
N VAL A 172 5.95 0.84 16.54
CA VAL A 172 5.51 1.90 17.45
C VAL A 172 6.49 2.09 18.62
N GLN A 173 6.96 1.01 19.22
CA GLN A 173 7.99 1.07 20.27
C GLN A 173 9.30 1.67 19.75
N ALA A 174 9.74 1.27 18.56
CA ALA A 174 10.93 1.85 17.93
C ALA A 174 10.78 3.36 17.69
N LEU A 175 9.60 3.82 17.25
CA LEU A 175 9.31 5.25 17.13
C LEU A 175 9.41 5.97 18.48
N TYR A 176 8.83 5.37 19.52
CA TYR A 176 8.86 5.93 20.87
C TYR A 176 10.29 6.10 21.37
N TYR A 177 11.15 5.08 21.20
CA TYR A 177 12.56 5.18 21.58
C TYR A 177 13.33 6.22 20.76
N LEU A 178 13.04 6.36 19.47
CA LEU A 178 13.63 7.39 18.63
C LEU A 178 13.24 8.80 19.11
N LEU A 179 11.96 9.03 19.40
CA LEU A 179 11.47 10.31 19.91
C LEU A 179 12.03 10.61 21.30
N LEU A 180 12.11 9.61 22.18
CA LEU A 180 12.71 9.74 23.51
C LEU A 180 14.20 10.10 23.41
N SER A 181 14.95 9.43 22.53
CA SER A 181 16.37 9.73 22.29
C SER A 181 16.56 11.14 21.73
N ALA A 182 15.70 11.58 20.81
CA ALA A 182 15.71 12.94 20.29
C ALA A 182 15.42 13.96 21.41
N ALA A 183 14.39 13.72 22.24
CA ALA A 183 14.03 14.60 23.35
C ALA A 183 15.15 14.73 24.38
N ILE A 184 15.80 13.63 24.76
CA ILE A 184 16.96 13.64 25.67
C ILE A 184 18.11 14.44 25.05
N SER A 185 18.43 14.20 23.78
CA SER A 185 19.49 14.92 23.07
C SER A 185 19.23 16.43 23.04
N PHE A 186 18.00 16.85 22.74
CA PHE A 186 17.61 18.26 22.77
C PHE A 186 17.66 18.85 24.18
N GLY A 187 17.23 18.10 25.20
CA GLY A 187 17.30 18.52 26.60
C GLY A 187 18.74 18.77 27.06
N ILE A 188 19.66 17.86 26.75
CA ILE A 188 21.10 18.03 27.04
C ILE A 188 21.64 19.23 26.28
N MET A 189 21.33 19.37 25.00
CA MET A 189 21.81 20.49 24.18
C MET A 189 21.37 21.84 24.76
N ILE A 190 20.08 21.99 25.12
CA ILE A 190 19.56 23.20 25.74
C ILE A 190 20.25 23.46 27.09
N GLY A 191 20.41 22.41 27.92
CA GLY A 191 21.11 22.53 29.19
C GLY A 191 22.56 22.99 29.05
N VAL A 192 23.28 22.47 28.05
CA VAL A 192 24.65 22.90 27.73
C VAL A 192 24.69 24.34 27.23
N ILE A 193 23.75 24.74 26.36
CA ILE A 193 23.66 26.13 25.87
C ILE A 193 23.45 27.10 27.03
N ILE A 194 22.49 26.82 27.91
CA ILE A 194 22.22 27.65 29.09
C ILE A 194 23.46 27.69 30.01
N ALA A 195 24.09 26.54 30.27
CA ALA A 195 25.28 26.49 31.12
C ALA A 195 26.47 27.27 30.53
N LEU A 196 26.62 27.27 29.20
CA LEU A 196 27.65 28.05 28.51
C LEU A 196 27.34 29.55 28.52
N GLU A 197 26.09 29.94 28.34
CA GLU A 197 25.67 31.34 28.30
C GLU A 197 25.77 32.02 29.67
N TYR A 198 25.42 31.30 30.74
CA TYR A 198 25.52 31.79 32.13
C TYR A 198 26.83 31.40 32.82
N LYS A 199 27.82 30.90 32.07
CA LYS A 199 29.08 30.38 32.62
C LYS A 199 29.75 31.37 33.58
N ASP A 200 29.82 32.65 33.21
CA ASP A 200 30.52 33.66 34.00
C ASP A 200 29.77 34.04 35.28
N GLU A 201 28.44 34.02 35.26
CA GLU A 201 27.61 34.21 36.46
C GLU A 201 27.70 33.01 37.40
N ILE A 202 27.66 31.79 36.84
CA ILE A 202 27.81 30.55 37.60
C ILE A 202 29.19 30.50 38.27
N ILE A 203 30.26 30.87 37.57
CA ILE A 203 31.62 30.93 38.13
C ILE A 203 31.72 31.99 39.24
N LYS A 204 31.03 33.13 39.12
CA LYS A 204 30.98 34.18 40.17
C LYS A 204 30.23 33.74 41.43
N ILE A 205 29.26 32.85 41.33
CA ILE A 205 28.50 32.33 42.48
C ILE A 205 29.30 31.21 43.18
N ILE A 206 30.08 30.43 42.42
CA ILE A 206 30.85 29.31 42.95
C ILE A 206 32.16 29.76 43.62
N LYS A 207 32.73 30.91 43.22
CA LYS A 207 33.90 31.53 43.86
C LYS A 207 33.51 32.40 45.04
#